data_AF-A0A931H379-F1
#
_entry.id   AF-A0A931H379-F1
#
_cell.length_a   1.000
_cell.length_b   1.000
_cell.length_c   1.000
_cell.angle_alpha   90.00
_cell.angle_beta   90.00
_cell.angle_gamma   90.00
#
_symmetry.space_group_name_H-M   'P 1'
#
loop_
_entity.id
_entity.type
_entity.pdbx_description
1 polymer ?
#
loop_
_entity_poly.entity_id
_entity_poly.type
_entity_poly.pdbx_seq_one_letter_code
_entity_poly.pdbx_strand_id
1 'polypeptide(L)'
;MPQTRARHAAGFFIRFFCAAALAALAGCAQLVPQTISLRSAWPDGVARHSVIPNVPFFPQEDYQCGPASLATLLTFSGVNAKPDDLVPQVYLPSRHGSLQLEMFSAPRRWGRVPYALAPRYQDLLREVAAGNPVLVLQDVGPMWTQWHYAVVYGFDYPSGTLYLRSGTKEVQEMPFTAFEREWMKSNYWAMVVTPPDRIPVTATENGWTAATLAIAKTGDDVSALKAYQAALKRWPDNLPAAIGLANQYHARGQFPAAVAVLREAQKRNPQSVIVMNNLAQALSDQGRQEEALAQIDKAAADPHSPFAGDVRSTRAMILGRMGRQTTGSR
;
A
#
# COMPACT_ATOMS: atom_id res chain seq x y z
N MET A 1 38.69 69.59 -3.35
CA MET A 1 37.46 68.89 -2.91
C MET A 1 37.36 67.53 -3.61
N PRO A 2 37.73 66.42 -2.93
CA PRO A 2 36.99 65.16 -3.14
C PRO A 2 37.00 64.28 -1.86
N GLN A 3 36.02 64.40 -0.98
CA GLN A 3 35.90 63.54 0.23
C GLN A 3 34.47 62.98 0.45
N THR A 4 33.53 63.19 -0.48
CA THR A 4 32.11 62.88 -0.26
C THR A 4 31.55 61.68 -1.05
N ARG A 5 32.31 61.04 -1.95
CA ARG A 5 31.78 59.90 -2.74
C ARG A 5 32.06 58.50 -2.18
N ALA A 6 33.03 58.33 -1.26
CA ALA A 6 33.41 57.01 -0.77
C ALA A 6 32.49 56.44 0.33
N ARG A 7 31.81 57.29 1.11
CA ARG A 7 30.97 56.85 2.25
C ARG A 7 29.58 56.32 1.85
N HIS A 8 29.04 56.73 0.70
CA HIS A 8 27.74 56.26 0.24
C HIS A 8 27.78 54.87 -0.43
N ALA A 9 28.91 54.50 -1.06
CA ALA A 9 29.05 53.21 -1.72
C ALA A 9 29.21 52.05 -0.71
N ALA A 10 29.98 52.25 0.37
CA ALA A 10 30.21 51.22 1.39
C ALA A 10 28.95 50.84 2.18
N GLY A 11 28.08 51.82 2.50
CA GLY A 11 26.82 51.56 3.21
C GLY A 11 25.77 50.83 2.37
N PHE A 12 25.79 51.00 1.04
CA PHE A 12 24.88 50.33 0.12
C PHE A 12 25.28 48.87 -0.09
N PHE A 13 26.58 48.59 -0.29
CA PHE A 13 27.09 47.22 -0.44
C PHE A 13 26.89 46.36 0.81
N ILE A 14 27.12 46.90 2.01
CA ILE A 14 26.93 46.16 3.26
C ILE A 14 25.45 45.85 3.52
N ARG A 15 24.53 46.79 3.21
CA ARG A 15 23.08 46.57 3.35
C ARG A 15 22.53 45.59 2.31
N PHE A 16 23.04 45.61 1.07
CA PHE A 16 22.64 44.66 0.03
C PHE A 16 23.14 43.24 0.33
N PHE A 17 24.37 43.09 0.86
CA PHE A 17 24.91 41.80 1.28
C PHE A 17 24.18 41.24 2.51
N CYS A 18 23.83 42.07 3.49
CA CYS A 18 23.04 41.61 4.64
C CYS A 18 21.61 41.21 4.24
N ALA A 19 20.96 41.95 3.33
CA ALA A 19 19.62 41.62 2.84
C ALA A 19 19.61 40.35 1.96
N ALA A 20 20.63 40.17 1.11
CA ALA A 20 20.80 38.95 0.30
C ALA A 20 21.17 37.72 1.16
N ALA A 21 21.99 37.91 2.20
CA ALA A 21 22.31 36.84 3.15
C ALA A 21 21.10 36.46 4.02
N LEU A 22 20.27 37.42 4.44
CA LEU A 22 19.01 37.15 5.14
C LEU A 22 17.97 36.45 4.23
N ALA A 23 17.89 36.82 2.95
CA ALA A 23 17.02 36.14 1.98
C ALA A 23 17.51 34.73 1.62
N ALA A 24 18.83 34.52 1.52
CA ALA A 24 19.43 33.20 1.28
C ALA A 24 19.32 32.27 2.51
N LEU A 25 19.40 32.81 3.73
CA LEU A 25 19.21 32.06 4.97
C LEU A 25 17.72 31.71 5.22
N ALA A 26 16.79 32.55 4.77
CA ALA A 26 15.35 32.25 4.83
C ALA A 26 14.94 31.17 3.80
N GLY A 27 15.59 31.13 2.63
CA GLY A 27 15.27 30.19 1.55
C GLY A 27 15.58 28.72 1.85
N CYS A 28 16.53 28.44 2.75
CA CYS A 28 16.92 27.05 3.07
C CYS A 28 16.18 26.44 4.27
N ALA A 29 15.52 27.24 5.12
CA ALA A 29 14.81 26.75 6.31
C ALA A 29 13.31 26.46 6.08
N GLN A 30 12.80 26.65 4.86
CA GLN A 30 11.35 26.65 4.53
C GLN A 30 10.89 25.52 3.59
N LEU A 31 11.69 24.47 3.37
CA LEU A 31 11.35 23.40 2.41
C LEU A 31 10.34 22.38 2.98
N VAL A 32 9.12 22.84 3.23
CA VAL A 32 7.91 22.04 3.52
C VAL A 32 6.92 22.15 2.36
N PRO A 33 7.30 21.66 1.16
CA PRO A 33 6.59 21.94 -0.09
C PRO A 33 5.14 21.44 -0.08
N GLN A 34 4.86 20.33 0.58
CA GLN A 34 3.52 19.76 0.61
C GLN A 34 2.60 20.55 1.54
N THR A 35 3.08 20.99 2.71
CA THR A 35 2.33 21.88 3.61
C THR A 35 2.06 23.24 2.98
N ILE A 36 3.03 23.76 2.20
CA ILE A 36 2.80 24.98 1.40
C ILE A 36 1.71 24.74 0.35
N SER A 37 1.76 23.62 -0.36
CA SER A 37 0.75 23.26 -1.36
C SER A 37 -0.66 23.12 -0.76
N LEU A 38 -0.79 22.50 0.42
CA LEU A 38 -2.07 22.38 1.13
C LEU A 38 -2.71 23.73 1.48
N ARG A 39 -1.89 24.77 1.69
CA ARG A 39 -2.38 26.15 1.91
C ARG A 39 -2.99 26.78 0.68
N SER A 40 -2.41 26.51 -0.48
CA SER A 40 -2.94 27.01 -1.77
C SER A 40 -4.09 26.16 -2.33
N ALA A 41 -4.07 24.85 -2.10
CA ALA A 41 -5.01 23.90 -2.69
C ALA A 41 -5.28 22.77 -1.69
N TRP A 42 -6.41 22.85 -1.00
CA TRP A 42 -6.85 21.79 -0.10
C TRP A 42 -7.37 20.59 -0.90
N PRO A 43 -7.11 19.33 -0.50
CA PRO A 43 -7.58 18.16 -1.23
C PRO A 43 -9.11 18.08 -1.31
N ASP A 44 -9.64 17.88 -2.51
CA ASP A 44 -11.08 17.73 -2.74
C ASP A 44 -11.67 16.56 -1.94
N GLY A 45 -12.85 16.78 -1.36
CA GLY A 45 -13.59 15.77 -0.58
C GLY A 45 -12.98 15.44 0.79
N VAL A 46 -11.90 16.10 1.20
CA VAL A 46 -11.27 15.90 2.52
C VAL A 46 -11.79 16.95 3.49
N ALA A 47 -12.39 16.52 4.61
CA ALA A 47 -12.79 17.44 5.68
C ALA A 47 -11.59 18.24 6.21
N ARG A 48 -11.79 19.48 6.67
CA ARG A 48 -10.71 20.30 7.27
C ARG A 48 -10.35 19.90 8.69
N HIS A 49 -11.14 19.03 9.31
CA HIS A 49 -10.89 18.46 10.62
C HIS A 49 -11.37 17.01 10.59
N SER A 50 -10.57 16.08 11.10
CA SER A 50 -10.95 14.68 11.25
C SER A 50 -10.14 14.05 12.37
N VAL A 51 -10.81 13.30 13.25
CA VAL A 51 -10.18 12.51 14.29
C VAL A 51 -10.83 11.14 14.29
N ILE A 52 -10.00 10.10 14.17
CA ILE A 52 -10.47 8.71 14.23
C ILE A 52 -10.63 8.35 15.71
N PRO A 53 -11.85 7.98 16.15
CA PRO A 53 -12.07 7.60 17.54
C PRO A 53 -11.42 6.24 17.84
N ASN A 54 -11.09 6.01 19.11
CA ASN A 54 -10.68 4.71 19.63
C ASN A 54 -9.47 4.07 18.92
N VAL A 55 -8.53 4.88 18.40
CA VAL A 55 -7.25 4.34 17.92
C VAL A 55 -6.42 3.89 19.13
N PRO A 56 -6.08 2.59 19.24
CA PRO A 56 -5.33 2.07 20.38
C PRO A 56 -4.01 2.81 20.60
N PHE A 57 -3.55 2.82 21.85
CA PHE A 57 -2.26 3.35 22.20
C PHE A 57 -1.48 2.33 23.01
N PHE A 58 -0.28 2.01 22.53
CA PHE A 58 0.69 1.23 23.25
C PHE A 58 1.86 2.16 23.57
N PRO A 59 2.11 2.48 24.84
CA PRO A 59 3.26 3.29 25.24
C PRO A 59 4.54 2.67 24.68
N GLN A 60 5.40 3.53 24.12
CA GLN A 60 6.62 3.11 23.47
C GLN A 60 7.80 3.46 24.37
N GLU A 61 8.59 2.46 24.75
CA GLU A 61 9.92 2.64 25.35
C GLU A 61 11.00 2.58 24.26
N ASP A 62 12.26 2.86 24.61
CA ASP A 62 13.37 2.89 23.67
C ASP A 62 13.41 1.63 22.80
N TYR A 63 13.54 1.82 21.48
CA TYR A 63 13.61 0.77 20.45
C TYR A 63 12.30 0.00 20.14
N GLN A 64 11.17 0.35 20.75
CA GLN A 64 9.87 -0.34 20.55
C GLN A 64 8.90 0.39 19.61
N CYS A 65 9.28 1.52 19.02
CA CYS A 65 8.38 2.36 18.22
C CYS A 65 7.76 1.62 17.01
N GLY A 66 8.49 0.70 16.37
CA GLY A 66 8.00 -0.16 15.29
C GLY A 66 6.92 -1.14 15.75
N PRO A 67 7.23 -2.12 16.63
CA PRO A 67 6.26 -3.07 17.16
C PRO A 67 5.01 -2.41 17.74
N ALA A 68 5.16 -1.33 18.53
CA ALA A 68 4.05 -0.65 19.16
C ALA A 68 3.14 0.06 18.16
N SER A 69 3.73 0.80 17.21
CA SER A 69 2.93 1.48 16.17
C SER A 69 2.21 0.48 15.27
N LEU A 70 2.85 -0.65 14.95
CA LEU A 70 2.21 -1.70 14.17
C LEU A 70 1.09 -2.42 14.95
N ALA A 71 1.29 -2.68 16.25
CA ALA A 71 0.26 -3.24 17.13
C ALA A 71 -0.98 -2.33 17.19
N THR A 72 -0.78 -1.00 17.22
CA THR A 72 -1.88 -0.03 17.13
C THR A 72 -2.73 -0.24 15.89
N LEU A 73 -2.12 -0.33 14.70
CA LEU A 73 -2.84 -0.53 13.44
C LEU A 73 -3.49 -1.90 13.33
N LEU A 74 -2.81 -2.94 13.78
CA LEU A 74 -3.34 -4.31 13.80
C LEU A 74 -4.56 -4.40 14.71
N THR A 75 -4.47 -3.86 15.93
CA THR A 75 -5.58 -3.77 16.88
C THR A 75 -6.73 -2.96 16.31
N PHE A 76 -6.45 -1.79 15.72
CA PHE A 76 -7.48 -0.98 15.07
C PHE A 76 -8.15 -1.71 13.88
N SER A 77 -7.40 -2.54 13.15
CA SER A 77 -7.93 -3.37 12.06
C SER A 77 -8.72 -4.61 12.54
N GLY A 78 -8.90 -4.76 13.85
CA GLY A 78 -9.70 -5.82 14.46
C GLY A 78 -8.97 -7.14 14.67
N VAL A 79 -7.63 -7.16 14.81
CA VAL A 79 -6.90 -8.33 15.34
C VAL A 79 -6.30 -7.99 16.69
N ASN A 80 -6.28 -8.95 17.62
CA ASN A 80 -5.65 -8.72 18.93
C ASN A 80 -4.14 -8.92 18.82
N ALA A 81 -3.39 -7.85 18.56
CA ALA A 81 -1.93 -7.87 18.45
C ALA A 81 -1.30 -6.98 19.51
N LYS A 82 -0.32 -7.50 20.26
CA LYS A 82 0.45 -6.74 21.23
C LYS A 82 1.84 -6.42 20.67
N PRO A 83 2.51 -5.36 21.16
CA PRO A 83 3.88 -5.04 20.75
C PRO A 83 4.83 -6.24 20.89
N ASP A 84 4.74 -6.98 22.01
CA ASP A 84 5.59 -8.15 22.30
C ASP A 84 5.47 -9.26 21.26
N ASP A 85 4.28 -9.46 20.69
CA ASP A 85 4.06 -10.46 19.63
C ASP A 85 4.79 -10.11 18.32
N LEU A 86 5.10 -8.82 18.15
CA LEU A 86 5.65 -8.25 16.92
C LEU A 86 7.16 -8.01 17.00
N VAL A 87 7.75 -7.86 18.19
CA VAL A 87 9.20 -7.73 18.38
C VAL A 87 9.99 -8.75 17.57
N PRO A 88 9.76 -10.08 17.67
CA PRO A 88 10.54 -11.05 16.90
C PRO A 88 10.30 -10.99 15.37
N GLN A 89 9.26 -10.29 14.93
CA GLN A 89 8.87 -10.20 13.52
C GLN A 89 9.43 -8.94 12.85
N VAL A 90 9.52 -7.82 13.58
CA VAL A 90 9.86 -6.52 12.98
C VAL A 90 11.12 -5.89 13.56
N TYR A 91 11.64 -6.36 14.70
CA TYR A 91 12.82 -5.79 15.33
C TYR A 91 14.10 -6.54 14.97
N LEU A 92 15.16 -5.82 14.59
CA LEU A 92 16.49 -6.38 14.39
C LEU A 92 17.48 -5.76 15.40
N PRO A 93 17.99 -6.55 16.39
CA PRO A 93 18.94 -6.05 17.38
C PRO A 93 20.21 -5.46 16.77
N SER A 94 20.71 -6.06 15.68
CA SER A 94 21.93 -5.61 14.99
C SER A 94 21.80 -4.24 14.30
N ARG A 95 20.56 -3.76 14.10
CA ARG A 95 20.26 -2.46 13.46
C ARG A 95 19.54 -1.49 14.39
N HIS A 96 19.34 -1.87 15.65
CA HIS A 96 18.70 -1.05 16.69
C HIS A 96 17.38 -0.41 16.21
N GLY A 97 16.56 -1.15 15.47
CA GLY A 97 15.30 -0.63 14.93
C GLY A 97 14.52 -1.61 14.06
N SER A 98 13.32 -1.18 13.65
CA SER A 98 12.47 -1.94 12.75
C SER A 98 12.70 -1.59 11.29
N LEU A 99 12.79 -2.61 10.43
CA LEU A 99 12.96 -2.41 9.00
C LEU A 99 11.61 -2.16 8.31
N GLN A 100 11.56 -1.20 7.40
CA GLN A 100 10.37 -0.87 6.61
C GLN A 100 9.77 -2.11 5.90
N LEU A 101 10.62 -3.00 5.38
CA LEU A 101 10.17 -4.24 4.74
C LEU A 101 9.39 -5.15 5.71
N GLU A 102 9.85 -5.26 6.95
CA GLU A 102 9.18 -6.09 7.96
C GLU A 102 7.87 -5.46 8.43
N MET A 103 7.79 -4.13 8.46
CA MET A 103 6.54 -3.41 8.73
C MET A 103 5.45 -3.74 7.69
N PHE A 104 5.85 -4.07 6.44
CA PHE A 104 4.93 -4.54 5.39
C PHE A 104 4.73 -6.06 5.37
N SER A 105 5.66 -6.86 5.92
CA SER A 105 5.56 -8.32 5.90
C SER A 105 4.69 -8.82 7.06
N ALA A 106 4.89 -8.28 8.25
CA ALA A 106 4.29 -8.77 9.49
C ALA A 106 2.75 -8.75 9.46
N PRO A 107 2.04 -7.69 9.00
CA PRO A 107 0.57 -7.68 9.00
C PRO A 107 -0.08 -8.82 8.20
N ARG A 108 0.62 -9.36 7.21
CA ARG A 108 0.10 -10.44 6.35
C ARG A 108 -0.10 -11.73 7.14
N ARG A 109 0.76 -11.99 8.14
CA ARG A 109 0.63 -13.13 9.07
C ARG A 109 -0.61 -13.03 9.94
N TRP A 110 -1.12 -11.81 10.13
CA TRP A 110 -2.37 -11.52 10.85
C TRP A 110 -3.58 -11.42 9.92
N GLY A 111 -3.43 -11.86 8.66
CA GLY A 111 -4.50 -11.81 7.66
C GLY A 111 -4.95 -10.38 7.32
N ARG A 112 -4.07 -9.39 7.50
CA ARG A 112 -4.31 -7.98 7.16
C ARG A 112 -3.48 -7.56 5.96
N VAL A 113 -4.00 -6.59 5.21
CA VAL A 113 -3.38 -6.10 3.98
C VAL A 113 -2.68 -4.77 4.29
N PRO A 114 -1.34 -4.75 4.33
CA PRO A 114 -0.61 -3.50 4.42
C PRO A 114 -0.53 -2.85 3.03
N TYR A 115 -0.78 -1.55 2.97
CA TYR A 115 -0.79 -0.78 1.72
C TYR A 115 0.06 0.48 1.84
N ALA A 116 1.02 0.64 0.92
CA ALA A 116 1.91 1.80 0.88
C ALA A 116 1.17 3.00 0.28
N LEU A 117 1.23 4.14 0.95
CA LEU A 117 0.69 5.38 0.40
C LEU A 117 1.68 5.96 -0.61
N ALA A 118 1.17 6.67 -1.61
CA ALA A 118 2.05 7.53 -2.41
C ALA A 118 2.66 8.60 -1.47
N PRO A 119 3.87 9.11 -1.76
CA PRO A 119 4.60 10.06 -0.90
C PRO A 119 4.00 11.47 -0.93
N ARG A 120 2.70 11.57 -0.60
CA ARG A 120 1.86 12.75 -0.71
C ARG A 120 1.11 12.97 0.60
N TYR A 121 1.29 14.13 1.21
CA TYR A 121 0.60 14.55 2.43
C TYR A 121 -0.92 14.50 2.26
N GLN A 122 -1.41 14.94 1.10
CA GLN A 122 -2.83 14.82 0.78
C GLN A 122 -3.37 13.38 0.83
N ASP A 123 -2.57 12.37 0.53
CA ASP A 123 -3.00 10.97 0.61
C ASP A 123 -3.05 10.49 2.05
N LEU A 124 -2.11 10.93 2.89
CA LEU A 124 -2.20 10.73 4.35
C LEU A 124 -3.50 11.33 4.90
N LEU A 125 -3.82 12.58 4.53
CA LEU A 125 -5.04 13.26 5.00
C LEU A 125 -6.32 12.57 4.51
N ARG A 126 -6.33 12.10 3.25
CA ARG A 126 -7.45 11.33 2.69
C ARG A 126 -7.69 10.04 3.45
N GLU A 127 -6.64 9.30 3.77
CA GLU A 127 -6.78 8.06 4.55
C GLU A 127 -7.29 8.32 5.96
N VAL A 128 -6.72 9.31 6.67
CA VAL A 128 -7.18 9.68 8.01
C VAL A 128 -8.64 10.12 7.97
N ALA A 129 -9.03 10.97 7.02
CA ALA A 129 -10.41 11.42 6.85
C ALA A 129 -11.36 10.27 6.48
N ALA A 130 -10.88 9.23 5.82
CA ALA A 130 -11.62 8.01 5.51
C ALA A 130 -11.66 6.99 6.67
N GLY A 131 -11.10 7.33 7.83
CA GLY A 131 -11.09 6.46 9.01
C GLY A 131 -10.01 5.38 8.96
N ASN A 132 -8.89 5.63 8.29
CA ASN A 132 -7.71 4.77 8.28
C ASN A 132 -6.56 5.48 8.99
N PRO A 133 -6.14 5.03 10.19
CA PRO A 133 -4.94 5.57 10.82
C PRO A 133 -3.71 5.21 9.97
N VAL A 134 -2.76 6.14 9.87
CA VAL A 134 -1.63 6.05 8.96
C VAL A 134 -0.35 5.88 9.75
N LEU A 135 0.36 4.79 9.52
CA LEU A 135 1.72 4.59 10.01
C LEU A 135 2.67 5.46 9.20
N VAL A 136 3.58 6.16 9.88
CA VAL A 136 4.62 6.97 9.25
C VAL A 136 5.97 6.69 9.87
N LEU A 137 7.02 6.94 9.10
CA LEU A 137 8.40 6.92 9.57
C LEU A 137 8.94 8.34 9.57
N GLN A 138 9.36 8.81 10.74
CA GLN A 138 9.90 10.15 10.95
C GLN A 138 11.37 10.06 11.35
N ASP A 139 12.16 11.08 11.01
CA ASP A 139 13.45 11.33 11.66
C ASP A 139 13.27 12.49 12.65
N VAL A 140 13.15 12.14 13.93
CA VAL A 140 12.92 13.06 15.06
C VAL A 140 14.22 13.58 15.68
N GLY A 141 15.35 13.22 15.09
CA GLY A 141 16.67 13.54 15.60
C GLY A 141 17.02 15.02 15.45
N PRO A 142 17.41 15.72 16.53
CA PRO A 142 17.74 17.16 16.47
C PRO A 142 19.10 17.43 15.81
N MET A 143 20.06 16.51 15.99
CA MET A 143 21.45 16.64 15.50
C MET A 143 21.91 15.43 14.69
N TRP A 144 21.46 14.22 15.07
CA TRP A 144 21.77 12.96 14.42
C TRP A 144 20.47 12.25 14.07
N THR A 145 20.44 11.49 12.98
CA THR A 145 19.23 10.78 12.56
C THR A 145 18.74 9.82 13.65
N GLN A 146 17.48 9.98 14.02
CA GLN A 146 16.76 9.12 14.95
C GLN A 146 15.43 8.71 14.31
N TRP A 147 15.42 7.50 13.75
CA TRP A 147 14.23 6.95 13.11
C TRP A 147 13.15 6.60 14.14
N HIS A 148 11.93 7.04 13.88
CA HIS A 148 10.80 6.87 14.79
C HIS A 148 9.52 6.57 14.02
N TYR A 149 8.82 5.51 14.43
CA TYR A 149 7.50 5.19 13.89
C TYR A 149 6.40 5.84 14.74
N ALA A 150 5.42 6.43 14.07
CA ALA A 150 4.25 7.02 14.71
C ALA A 150 2.99 6.71 13.91
N VAL A 151 1.82 6.80 14.56
CA VAL A 151 0.52 6.60 13.89
C VAL A 151 -0.26 7.91 13.89
N VAL A 152 -0.45 8.49 12.71
CA VAL A 152 -1.32 9.65 12.52
C VAL A 152 -2.77 9.18 12.50
N TYR A 153 -3.59 9.74 13.39
CA TYR A 153 -5.00 9.35 13.52
C TYR A 153 -5.98 10.52 13.48
N GLY A 154 -5.48 11.75 13.37
CA GLY A 154 -6.32 12.91 13.20
C GLY A 154 -5.55 14.14 12.77
N PHE A 155 -6.30 15.15 12.35
CA PHE A 155 -5.80 16.47 12.02
C PHE A 155 -6.88 17.53 12.24
N ASP A 156 -6.42 18.74 12.55
CA ASP A 156 -7.20 19.97 12.56
C ASP A 156 -6.47 21.02 11.71
N TYR A 157 -6.95 21.24 10.49
CA TYR A 157 -6.31 22.14 9.56
C TYR A 157 -6.39 23.63 9.96
N PRO A 158 -7.53 24.14 10.49
CA PRO A 158 -7.60 25.51 11.02
C PRO A 158 -6.54 25.85 12.06
N SER A 159 -6.28 24.98 13.04
CA SER A 159 -5.18 25.18 13.99
C SER A 159 -3.80 24.76 13.44
N GLY A 160 -3.77 24.01 12.35
CA GLY A 160 -2.55 23.51 11.72
C GLY A 160 -1.92 22.35 12.50
N THR A 161 -2.75 21.52 13.16
CA THR A 161 -2.32 20.48 14.11
C THR A 161 -2.61 19.08 13.58
N LEU A 162 -1.64 18.17 13.67
CA LEU A 162 -1.82 16.73 13.54
C LEU A 162 -1.88 16.07 14.91
N TYR A 163 -2.64 14.97 15.01
CA TYR A 163 -2.73 14.12 16.19
C TYR A 163 -2.09 12.76 15.90
N LEU A 164 -1.11 12.38 16.71
CA LEU A 164 -0.34 11.15 16.57
C LEU A 164 -0.39 10.30 17.83
N ARG A 165 -0.37 8.97 17.65
CA ARG A 165 0.07 8.02 18.69
C ARG A 165 1.58 7.85 18.53
N SER A 166 2.35 8.25 19.54
CA SER A 166 3.82 8.25 19.46
C SER A 166 4.48 8.38 20.84
N GLY A 167 5.55 7.61 21.06
CA GLY A 167 6.31 7.64 22.31
C GLY A 167 5.47 7.21 23.52
N THR A 168 5.67 7.88 24.65
CA THR A 168 4.92 7.66 25.90
C THR A 168 3.66 8.51 26.01
N LYS A 169 3.41 9.41 25.05
CA LYS A 169 2.22 10.28 25.03
C LYS A 169 1.13 9.67 24.17
N GLU A 170 -0.02 9.42 24.78
CA GLU A 170 -1.18 8.91 24.05
C GLU A 170 -1.62 9.88 22.95
N VAL A 171 -1.63 11.19 23.24
CA VAL A 171 -1.93 12.24 22.27
C VAL A 171 -0.68 13.08 22.08
N GLN A 172 -0.03 12.94 20.93
CA GLN A 172 1.03 13.84 20.49
C GLN A 172 0.46 14.79 19.44
N GLU A 173 0.37 16.06 19.81
CA GLU A 173 0.04 17.15 18.89
C GLU A 173 1.31 17.62 18.16
N MET A 174 1.19 17.87 16.86
CA MET A 174 2.31 18.33 16.05
C MET A 174 1.86 19.32 14.97
N PRO A 175 2.52 20.47 14.80
CA PRO A 175 2.24 21.35 13.68
C PRO A 175 2.50 20.67 12.33
N PHE A 176 1.66 20.92 11.31
CA PHE A 176 1.82 20.34 9.97
C PHE A 176 3.23 20.51 9.39
N THR A 177 3.82 21.70 9.61
CA THR A 177 5.17 22.03 9.12
C THR A 177 6.26 21.27 9.87
N ALA A 178 6.09 21.03 11.17
CA ALA A 178 7.04 20.26 11.96
C ALA A 178 7.03 18.80 11.52
N PHE A 179 5.82 18.25 11.38
CA PHE A 179 5.62 16.91 10.88
C PHE A 179 6.26 16.68 9.51
N GLU A 180 6.04 17.57 8.54
CA GLU A 180 6.61 17.40 7.20
C GLU A 180 8.14 17.37 7.20
N ARG A 181 8.79 18.21 8.02
CA ARG A 181 10.25 18.24 8.11
C ARG A 181 10.82 16.92 8.63
N GLU A 182 10.15 16.30 9.59
CA GLU A 182 10.56 15.00 10.14
C GLU A 182 10.24 13.86 9.17
N TRP A 183 9.11 13.94 8.47
CA TRP A 183 8.61 12.90 7.58
C TRP A 183 9.32 12.89 6.22
N MET A 184 9.66 14.05 5.66
CA MET A 184 10.30 14.17 4.34
C MET A 184 11.64 13.42 4.23
N LYS A 185 12.37 13.30 5.35
CA LYS A 185 13.66 12.59 5.41
C LYS A 185 13.52 11.07 5.20
N SER A 186 12.35 10.51 5.48
CA SER A 186 12.01 9.12 5.14
C SER A 186 11.57 8.94 3.68
N ASN A 187 11.61 10.01 2.88
CA ASN A 187 10.96 10.12 1.58
C ASN A 187 9.43 9.94 1.69
N TYR A 188 8.83 10.53 2.72
CA TYR A 188 7.38 10.48 3.00
C TYR A 188 6.86 9.04 3.11
N TRP A 189 7.63 8.16 3.75
CA TRP A 189 7.24 6.77 3.93
C TRP A 189 5.99 6.68 4.80
N ALA A 190 4.93 6.06 4.28
CA ALA A 190 3.69 5.86 5.00
C ALA A 190 2.95 4.61 4.52
N MET A 191 2.18 4.01 5.42
CA MET A 191 1.33 2.88 5.12
C MET A 191 0.08 2.85 5.99
N VAL A 192 -0.93 2.15 5.48
CA VAL A 192 -2.11 1.74 6.26
C VAL A 192 -2.14 0.21 6.35
N VAL A 193 -2.85 -0.31 7.35
CA VAL A 193 -3.13 -1.74 7.50
C VAL A 193 -4.63 -1.91 7.58
N THR A 194 -5.21 -2.63 6.62
CA THR A 194 -6.67 -2.80 6.54
C THR A 194 -7.08 -4.27 6.54
N PRO A 195 -8.33 -4.58 6.94
CA PRO A 195 -8.97 -5.84 6.59
C PRO A 195 -8.95 -6.05 5.06
N PRO A 196 -8.87 -7.30 4.58
CA PRO A 196 -8.74 -7.60 3.15
C PRO A 196 -9.93 -7.12 2.31
N ASP A 197 -11.10 -6.96 2.91
CA ASP A 197 -12.31 -6.46 2.28
C ASP A 197 -12.45 -4.93 2.29
N ARG A 198 -11.54 -4.21 2.97
CA ARG A 198 -11.52 -2.74 3.05
C ARG A 198 -10.33 -2.17 2.27
N ILE A 199 -10.58 -1.78 1.03
CA ILE A 199 -9.57 -1.14 0.17
C ILE A 199 -9.35 0.32 0.64
N PRO A 200 -8.10 0.76 0.89
CA PRO A 200 -7.78 2.16 1.21
C PRO A 200 -8.33 3.13 0.15
N VAL A 201 -8.73 4.33 0.57
CA VAL A 201 -9.37 5.29 -0.35
C VAL A 201 -8.39 5.75 -1.44
N THR A 202 -7.11 5.89 -1.08
CA THR A 202 -5.99 6.27 -1.96
C THR A 202 -5.43 5.10 -2.78
N ALA A 203 -6.00 3.90 -2.63
CA ALA A 203 -5.50 2.74 -3.34
C ALA A 203 -5.67 2.88 -4.86
N THR A 204 -4.60 2.58 -5.59
CA THR A 204 -4.65 2.40 -7.04
C THR A 204 -4.89 0.92 -7.37
N GLU A 205 -5.40 0.66 -8.58
CA GLU A 205 -5.62 -0.71 -9.05
C GLU A 205 -4.33 -1.54 -8.97
N ASN A 206 -3.24 -1.05 -9.56
CA ASN A 206 -1.94 -1.73 -9.55
C ASN A 206 -1.38 -1.87 -8.14
N GLY A 207 -1.48 -0.83 -7.31
CA GLY A 207 -0.98 -0.86 -5.93
C GLY A 207 -1.70 -1.91 -5.09
N TRP A 208 -3.04 -1.93 -5.14
CA TRP A 208 -3.83 -2.91 -4.38
C TRP A 208 -3.65 -4.33 -4.91
N THR A 209 -3.50 -4.49 -6.24
CA THR A 209 -3.17 -5.77 -6.85
C THR A 209 -1.85 -6.32 -6.34
N ALA A 210 -0.82 -5.46 -6.26
CA ALA A 210 0.48 -5.85 -5.73
C ALA A 210 0.39 -6.24 -4.25
N ALA A 211 -0.35 -5.46 -3.43
CA ALA A 211 -0.58 -5.79 -2.02
C ALA A 211 -1.35 -7.12 -1.85
N THR A 212 -2.36 -7.35 -2.69
CA THR A 212 -3.17 -8.57 -2.71
C THR A 212 -2.35 -9.79 -3.12
N LEU A 213 -1.49 -9.66 -4.13
CA LEU A 213 -0.57 -10.73 -4.53
C LEU A 213 0.45 -11.03 -3.42
N ALA A 214 0.91 -10.01 -2.70
CA ALA A 214 1.86 -10.20 -1.62
C ALA A 214 1.27 -10.96 -0.43
N ILE A 215 0.01 -10.68 -0.05
CA ILE A 215 -0.70 -11.48 0.96
C ILE A 215 -1.01 -12.89 0.44
N ALA A 216 -1.37 -13.06 -0.83
CA ALA A 216 -1.59 -14.40 -1.41
C ALA A 216 -0.34 -15.31 -1.37
N LYS A 217 0.86 -14.72 -1.35
CA LYS A 217 2.12 -15.47 -1.26
C LYS A 217 2.56 -15.80 0.17
N THR A 218 2.14 -15.01 1.16
CA THR A 218 2.78 -15.01 2.50
C THR A 218 1.80 -14.96 3.68
N GLY A 219 0.54 -14.63 3.42
CA GLY A 219 -0.51 -14.54 4.42
C GLY A 219 -1.47 -15.72 4.35
N ASP A 220 -2.56 -15.59 5.10
CA ASP A 220 -3.63 -16.58 5.09
C ASP A 220 -4.45 -16.54 3.78
N ASP A 221 -4.81 -17.74 3.37
CA ASP A 221 -5.51 -18.09 2.18
C ASP A 221 -6.91 -17.42 2.10
N VAL A 222 -7.65 -17.39 3.21
CA VAL A 222 -8.97 -16.75 3.30
C VAL A 222 -8.86 -15.24 3.11
N SER A 223 -7.84 -14.62 3.72
CA SER A 223 -7.60 -13.18 3.55
C SER A 223 -7.25 -12.82 2.11
N ALA A 224 -6.43 -13.63 1.42
CA ALA A 224 -6.12 -13.41 0.00
C ALA A 224 -7.37 -13.46 -0.88
N LEU A 225 -8.25 -14.43 -0.65
CA LEU A 225 -9.51 -14.58 -1.38
C LEU A 225 -10.42 -13.36 -1.20
N LYS A 226 -10.59 -12.87 0.04
CA LYS A 226 -11.35 -11.65 0.32
C LYS A 226 -10.74 -10.41 -0.35
N ALA A 227 -9.41 -10.28 -0.35
CA ALA A 227 -8.72 -9.16 -0.96
C ALA A 227 -8.88 -9.12 -2.49
N TYR A 228 -8.81 -10.28 -3.15
CA TYR A 228 -9.10 -10.39 -4.58
C TYR A 228 -10.57 -10.10 -4.91
N GLN A 229 -11.51 -10.58 -4.11
CA GLN A 229 -12.93 -10.28 -4.29
C GLN A 229 -13.20 -8.78 -4.15
N ALA A 230 -12.62 -8.13 -3.14
CA ALA A 230 -12.72 -6.68 -2.97
C ALA A 230 -12.11 -5.94 -4.16
N ALA A 231 -10.94 -6.39 -4.64
CA ALA A 231 -10.28 -5.82 -5.81
C ALA A 231 -11.19 -5.85 -7.04
N LEU A 232 -11.81 -6.99 -7.35
CA LEU A 232 -12.72 -7.14 -8.49
C LEU A 232 -14.06 -6.42 -8.31
N LYS A 233 -14.47 -6.15 -7.07
CA LYS A 233 -15.63 -5.28 -6.82
C LYS A 233 -15.33 -3.83 -7.19
N ARG A 234 -14.13 -3.34 -6.89
CA ARG A 234 -13.71 -1.95 -7.19
C ARG A 234 -13.18 -1.76 -8.61
N TRP A 235 -12.44 -2.74 -9.11
CA TRP A 235 -11.84 -2.78 -10.44
C TRP A 235 -12.21 -4.08 -11.15
N PRO A 236 -13.42 -4.15 -11.73
CA PRO A 236 -13.91 -5.39 -12.31
C PRO A 236 -13.14 -5.87 -13.55
N ASP A 237 -12.37 -4.98 -14.20
CA ASP A 237 -11.53 -5.29 -15.37
C ASP A 237 -10.10 -5.71 -15.00
N ASN A 238 -9.79 -5.80 -13.69
CA ASN A 238 -8.47 -6.15 -13.20
C ASN A 238 -8.13 -7.63 -13.47
N LEU A 239 -7.48 -7.86 -14.61
CA LEU A 239 -7.09 -9.20 -15.05
C LEU A 239 -6.20 -9.94 -14.04
N PRO A 240 -5.11 -9.36 -13.51
CA PRO A 240 -4.31 -10.04 -12.49
C PRO A 240 -5.11 -10.47 -11.25
N ALA A 241 -6.06 -9.65 -10.79
CA ALA A 241 -6.92 -9.99 -9.67
C ALA A 241 -7.90 -11.12 -10.01
N ALA A 242 -8.44 -11.14 -11.22
CA ALA A 242 -9.32 -12.21 -11.69
C ALA A 242 -8.60 -13.56 -11.78
N ILE A 243 -7.40 -13.57 -12.36
CA ILE A 243 -6.54 -14.76 -12.41
C ILE A 243 -6.14 -15.19 -11.00
N GLY A 244 -5.73 -14.25 -10.15
CA GLY A 244 -5.38 -14.54 -8.75
C GLY A 244 -6.54 -15.18 -7.97
N LEU A 245 -7.75 -14.62 -8.08
CA LEU A 245 -8.94 -15.18 -7.44
C LEU A 245 -9.28 -16.57 -7.97
N ALA A 246 -9.22 -16.76 -9.29
CA ALA A 246 -9.50 -18.04 -9.91
C ALA A 246 -8.49 -19.12 -9.47
N ASN A 247 -7.21 -18.77 -9.38
CA ASN A 247 -6.16 -19.67 -8.89
C ASN A 247 -6.37 -20.04 -7.42
N GLN A 248 -6.81 -19.08 -6.60
CA GLN A 248 -7.18 -19.36 -5.20
C GLN A 248 -8.37 -20.33 -5.11
N TYR A 249 -9.42 -20.12 -5.90
CA TYR A 249 -10.53 -21.09 -5.96
C TYR A 249 -10.07 -22.46 -6.46
N HIS A 250 -9.22 -22.49 -7.47
CA HIS A 250 -8.68 -23.71 -8.05
C HIS A 250 -7.86 -24.53 -7.04
N ALA A 251 -6.95 -23.89 -6.31
CA ALA A 251 -6.14 -24.52 -5.27
C ALA A 251 -6.98 -25.18 -4.15
N ARG A 252 -8.23 -24.70 -3.94
CA ARG A 252 -9.18 -25.26 -2.97
C ARG A 252 -10.13 -26.31 -3.57
N GLY A 253 -9.93 -26.70 -4.83
CA GLY A 253 -10.85 -27.59 -5.56
C GLY A 253 -12.20 -26.95 -5.87
N GLN A 254 -12.37 -25.64 -5.66
CA GLN A 254 -13.61 -24.91 -5.94
C GLN A 254 -13.69 -24.51 -7.41
N PHE A 255 -13.57 -25.50 -8.31
CA PHE A 255 -13.55 -25.29 -9.75
C PHE A 255 -14.77 -24.52 -10.29
N PRO A 256 -16.02 -24.72 -9.78
CA PRO A 256 -17.16 -23.89 -10.19
C PRO A 256 -16.97 -22.39 -9.97
N ALA A 257 -16.39 -22.01 -8.83
CA ALA A 257 -16.12 -20.61 -8.53
C ALA A 257 -15.00 -20.05 -9.42
N ALA A 258 -13.94 -20.83 -9.67
CA ALA A 258 -12.87 -20.46 -10.59
C ALA A 258 -13.41 -20.19 -12.01
N VAL A 259 -14.24 -21.11 -12.54
CA VAL A 259 -14.88 -20.96 -13.86
C VAL A 259 -15.77 -19.72 -13.92
N ALA A 260 -16.56 -19.43 -12.87
CA ALA A 260 -17.42 -18.25 -12.83
C ALA A 260 -16.60 -16.95 -12.93
N VAL A 261 -15.53 -16.81 -12.14
CA VAL A 261 -14.64 -15.65 -12.19
C VAL A 261 -13.99 -15.49 -13.56
N LEU A 262 -13.47 -16.59 -14.13
CA LEU A 262 -12.79 -16.58 -15.42
C LEU A 262 -13.73 -16.27 -16.58
N ARG A 263 -15.01 -16.71 -16.52
CA ARG A 263 -16.02 -16.32 -17.50
C ARG A 263 -16.32 -14.82 -17.45
N GLU A 264 -16.44 -14.22 -16.27
CA GLU A 264 -16.61 -12.77 -16.15
C GLU A 264 -15.37 -12.01 -16.67
N ALA A 265 -14.17 -12.48 -16.34
CA ALA A 265 -12.93 -11.91 -16.87
C ALA A 265 -12.86 -12.02 -18.40
N GLN A 266 -13.29 -13.14 -18.97
CA GLN A 266 -13.32 -13.36 -20.42
C GLN A 266 -14.33 -12.45 -21.12
N LYS A 267 -15.51 -12.21 -20.55
CA LYS A 267 -16.50 -11.26 -21.11
C LYS A 267 -15.90 -9.88 -21.31
N ARG A 268 -15.08 -9.43 -20.35
CA ARG A 268 -14.39 -8.13 -20.36
C ARG A 268 -13.14 -8.15 -21.24
N ASN A 269 -12.47 -9.29 -21.33
CA ASN A 269 -11.20 -9.46 -22.03
C ASN A 269 -11.25 -10.65 -22.99
N PRO A 270 -12.04 -10.56 -24.09
CA PRO A 270 -12.37 -11.69 -24.94
C PRO A 270 -11.18 -12.27 -25.71
N GLN A 271 -10.06 -11.54 -25.82
CA GLN A 271 -8.83 -11.97 -26.51
C GLN A 271 -7.70 -12.36 -25.54
N SER A 272 -7.98 -12.41 -24.23
CA SER A 272 -6.94 -12.69 -23.24
C SER A 272 -6.58 -14.17 -23.23
N VAL A 273 -5.43 -14.51 -23.84
CA VAL A 273 -4.89 -15.88 -23.89
C VAL A 273 -4.71 -16.48 -22.50
N ILE A 274 -4.23 -15.68 -21.53
CA ILE A 274 -4.08 -16.15 -20.14
C ILE A 274 -5.44 -16.50 -19.51
N VAL A 275 -6.50 -15.73 -19.76
CA VAL A 275 -7.84 -16.05 -19.25
C VAL A 275 -8.39 -17.31 -19.90
N MET A 276 -8.25 -17.46 -21.22
CA MET A 276 -8.69 -18.66 -21.93
C MET A 276 -7.98 -19.92 -21.44
N ASN A 277 -6.65 -19.84 -21.23
CA ASN A 277 -5.86 -20.96 -20.70
C ASN A 277 -6.33 -21.36 -19.29
N ASN A 278 -6.47 -20.40 -18.38
CA ASN A 278 -6.95 -20.68 -17.02
C ASN A 278 -8.38 -21.21 -17.01
N LEU A 279 -9.26 -20.71 -17.88
CA LEU A 279 -10.63 -21.17 -18.01
C LEU A 279 -10.68 -22.61 -18.53
N ALA A 280 -9.87 -22.95 -19.54
CA ALA A 280 -9.77 -24.29 -20.07
C ALA A 280 -9.29 -25.29 -19.00
N GLN A 281 -8.25 -24.93 -18.24
CA GLN A 281 -7.76 -25.73 -17.12
C GLN A 281 -8.89 -25.99 -16.10
N ALA A 282 -9.55 -24.93 -15.61
CA ALA A 282 -10.62 -25.05 -14.62
C ALA A 282 -11.82 -25.88 -15.12
N LEU A 283 -12.19 -25.75 -16.41
CA LEU A 283 -13.22 -26.59 -17.03
C LEU A 283 -12.81 -28.06 -17.13
N SER A 284 -11.55 -28.33 -17.48
CA SER A 284 -11.03 -29.69 -17.54
C SER A 284 -11.05 -30.38 -16.17
N ASP A 285 -10.73 -29.64 -15.11
CA ASP A 285 -10.77 -30.13 -13.73
C ASP A 285 -12.20 -30.38 -13.23
N GLN A 286 -13.22 -29.75 -13.84
CA GLN A 286 -14.63 -30.12 -13.66
C GLN A 286 -15.07 -31.35 -14.48
N GLY A 287 -14.19 -31.94 -15.28
CA GLY A 287 -14.54 -33.01 -16.20
C GLY A 287 -15.22 -32.55 -17.50
N ARG A 288 -15.37 -31.23 -17.72
CA ARG A 288 -16.04 -30.64 -18.89
C ARG A 288 -15.07 -30.50 -20.07
N GLN A 289 -14.60 -31.64 -20.57
CA GLN A 289 -13.47 -31.67 -21.50
C GLN A 289 -13.76 -31.01 -22.85
N GLU A 290 -14.97 -31.14 -23.39
CA GLU A 290 -15.34 -30.52 -24.67
C GLU A 290 -15.29 -28.98 -24.59
N GLU A 291 -15.84 -28.40 -23.52
CA GLU A 291 -15.77 -26.95 -23.29
C GLU A 291 -14.34 -26.49 -23.02
N ALA A 292 -13.56 -27.28 -22.27
CA ALA A 292 -12.15 -26.99 -22.03
C ALA A 292 -11.35 -26.95 -23.34
N LEU A 293 -11.57 -27.94 -24.22
CA LEU A 293 -10.90 -28.02 -25.52
C LEU A 293 -11.29 -26.83 -26.41
N ALA A 294 -12.56 -26.45 -26.46
CA ALA A 294 -13.03 -25.29 -27.22
C ALA A 294 -12.38 -23.97 -26.73
N GLN A 295 -12.11 -23.84 -25.43
CA GLN A 295 -11.44 -22.66 -24.87
C GLN A 295 -9.94 -22.66 -25.17
N ILE A 296 -9.26 -23.81 -25.01
CA ILE A 296 -7.81 -23.87 -25.24
C ILE A 296 -7.44 -23.76 -26.72
N ASP A 297 -8.32 -24.21 -27.63
CA ASP A 297 -8.12 -24.04 -29.07
C ASP A 297 -8.20 -22.57 -29.50
N LYS A 298 -9.07 -21.78 -28.87
CA LYS A 298 -9.09 -20.32 -29.06
C LYS A 298 -7.80 -19.67 -28.55
N ALA A 299 -7.31 -20.11 -27.39
CA ALA A 299 -6.05 -19.62 -26.83
C ALA A 299 -4.85 -19.95 -27.74
N ALA A 300 -4.88 -21.12 -28.39
CA ALA A 300 -3.82 -21.59 -29.28
C ALA A 300 -3.79 -20.90 -30.65
N ALA A 301 -4.83 -20.11 -31.00
CA ALA A 301 -4.88 -19.36 -32.24
C ALA A 301 -3.80 -18.25 -32.32
N ASP A 302 -3.25 -17.83 -31.18
CA ASP A 302 -2.08 -16.94 -31.09
C ASP A 302 -0.83 -17.73 -30.66
N PRO A 303 -0.05 -18.27 -31.60
CA PRO A 303 1.18 -19.01 -31.30
C PRO A 303 2.33 -18.11 -30.82
N HIS A 304 2.22 -16.78 -30.98
CA HIS A 304 3.23 -15.82 -30.56
C HIS A 304 2.99 -15.26 -29.15
N SER A 305 1.88 -15.65 -28.52
CA SER A 305 1.59 -15.29 -27.13
C SER A 305 2.74 -15.70 -26.19
N PRO A 306 3.12 -14.85 -25.21
CA PRO A 306 4.07 -15.23 -24.16
C PRO A 306 3.65 -16.49 -23.38
N PHE A 307 2.36 -16.85 -23.43
CA PHE A 307 1.79 -18.01 -22.76
C PHE A 307 1.66 -19.25 -23.66
N ALA A 308 2.19 -19.23 -24.89
CA ALA A 308 2.02 -20.33 -25.85
C ALA A 308 2.53 -21.69 -25.31
N GLY A 309 3.57 -21.68 -24.46
CA GLY A 309 4.05 -22.89 -23.79
C GLY A 309 3.04 -23.49 -22.81
N ASP A 310 2.43 -22.64 -21.98
CA ASP A 310 1.38 -23.04 -21.03
C ASP A 310 0.15 -23.55 -21.79
N VAL A 311 -0.25 -22.84 -22.86
CA VAL A 311 -1.40 -23.23 -23.70
C VAL A 311 -1.22 -24.63 -24.29
N ARG A 312 -0.03 -24.93 -24.84
CA ARG A 312 0.26 -26.28 -25.37
C ARG A 312 0.20 -27.35 -24.28
N SER A 313 0.73 -27.04 -23.09
CA SER A 313 0.75 -27.97 -21.95
C SER A 313 -0.66 -28.28 -21.46
N THR A 314 -1.50 -27.25 -21.26
CA THR A 314 -2.91 -27.38 -20.89
C THR A 314 -3.70 -28.17 -21.93
N ARG A 315 -3.46 -27.89 -23.22
CA ARG A 315 -4.12 -28.61 -24.32
C ARG A 315 -3.78 -30.11 -24.32
N ALA A 316 -2.50 -30.44 -24.16
CA ALA A 316 -2.05 -31.83 -24.07
C ALA A 316 -2.67 -32.56 -22.88
N MET A 317 -2.76 -31.89 -21.72
CA MET A 317 -3.43 -32.44 -20.53
C MET A 317 -4.92 -32.74 -20.80
N ILE A 318 -5.65 -31.80 -21.42
CA ILE A 318 -7.08 -31.97 -21.75
C ILE A 318 -7.28 -33.18 -22.68
N LEU A 319 -6.52 -33.26 -23.77
CA LEU A 319 -6.60 -34.37 -24.73
C LEU A 319 -6.27 -35.72 -24.08
N GLY A 320 -5.27 -35.75 -23.19
CA GLY A 320 -4.92 -36.94 -22.43
C GLY A 320 -6.05 -37.42 -21.52
N ARG A 321 -6.80 -36.49 -20.88
CA ARG A 321 -7.98 -36.84 -20.07
C ARG A 321 -9.13 -37.37 -20.93
N MET A 322 -9.38 -36.78 -22.10
CA MET A 322 -10.40 -37.26 -23.04
C MET A 322 -10.10 -38.68 -23.54
N GLY A 323 -8.84 -38.99 -23.88
CA GLY A 323 -8.44 -40.33 -24.34
C GLY A 323 -8.61 -41.44 -23.29
N ARG A 324 -8.51 -41.10 -22.00
CA ARG A 324 -8.76 -42.04 -20.89
C ARG A 324 -10.26 -42.30 -20.68
N GLN A 325 -11.11 -41.29 -20.90
CA GLN A 325 -12.56 -41.44 -20.78
C GLN A 325 -13.14 -42.36 -21.87
N THR A 326 -12.58 -42.34 -23.08
CA THR A 326 -13.01 -43.20 -24.20
C THR A 326 -12.54 -44.65 -24.07
N THR A 327 -11.45 -44.90 -23.32
CA THR A 327 -10.91 -46.25 -23.10
C THR A 327 -11.49 -46.94 -21.86
N GLY A 328 -11.95 -46.20 -20.84
CA GLY A 328 -12.57 -46.77 -19.63
C GLY A 328 -14.10 -46.97 -19.69
N SER A 329 -14.74 -46.66 -20.81
CA SER A 329 -16.20 -46.81 -21.04
C SER A 329 -16.57 -48.01 -21.93
N ARG A 330 -15.63 -48.93 -22.13
CA ARG A 330 -15.81 -50.23 -22.80
C ARG A 330 -15.61 -51.36 -21.78
#